data_AF-A0A0S8AXK6-F1
#
_entry.id   AF-A0A0S8AXK6-F1
#
_cell.length_a   1.000
_cell.length_b   1.000
_cell.length_c   1.000
_cell.angle_alpha   90.00
_cell.angle_beta   90.00
_cell.angle_gamma   90.00
#
_symmetry.space_group_name_H-M   'P 1'
#
loop_
_entity.id
_entity.type
_entity.pdbx_description
1 polymer ?
#
loop_
_entity_poly.entity_id
_entity_poly.type
_entity_poly.pdbx_seq_one_letter_code
_entity_poly.pdbx_strand_id
1 'polypeptide(L)'
;MSTKTVWIEEEIASLKEAGLFTSIRTIDSPMDAWVTINGRRMLNFCANNYLGLANHPRLRLAAQKAIDQYGVGPGAVRTIAGTMSLHIQLEQRLAEFKRAEA
;
A
#
# COMPACT_ATOMS: atom_id res chain seq x y z
N MET A 1 32.27 -12.46 12.28
CA MET A 1 30.83 -12.14 12.36
C MET A 1 30.31 -12.52 13.74
N SER A 2 29.36 -11.78 14.30
CA SER A 2 28.80 -12.06 15.63
C SER A 2 28.09 -13.41 15.65
N THR A 3 28.38 -14.26 16.64
CA THR A 3 27.72 -15.58 16.81
C THR A 3 26.22 -15.48 17.10
N LYS A 4 25.73 -14.29 17.46
CA LYS A 4 24.32 -14.07 17.85
C LYS A 4 23.31 -14.22 16.70
N THR A 5 23.75 -14.19 15.45
CA THR A 5 22.85 -14.21 14.27
C THR A 5 22.99 -15.46 13.41
N VAL A 6 23.85 -16.42 13.77
CA VAL A 6 24.10 -17.65 12.98
C VAL A 6 22.81 -18.46 12.78
N TRP A 7 21.99 -18.55 13.83
CA TRP A 7 20.69 -19.24 13.77
C TRP A 7 19.75 -18.69 12.69
N ILE A 8 19.88 -17.41 12.29
CA ILE A 8 19.05 -16.80 11.24
C ILE A 8 19.36 -17.43 9.88
N GLU A 9 20.65 -17.68 9.61
CA GLU A 9 21.09 -18.29 8.36
C GLU A 9 20.66 -19.76 8.28
N GLU A 10 20.76 -20.48 9.41
CA GLU A 10 20.29 -21.86 9.56
C GLU A 10 18.77 -21.97 9.35
N GLU A 11 17.98 -21.07 9.95
CA GLU A 11 16.52 -21.05 9.78
C GLU A 11 16.11 -20.68 8.35
N ILE A 12 16.79 -19.72 7.71
CA ILE A 12 16.56 -19.39 6.31
C ILE A 12 16.87 -20.58 5.40
N ALA A 13 17.95 -21.33 5.68
CA ALA A 13 18.28 -22.53 4.92
C ALA A 13 17.20 -23.61 5.08
N SER A 14 16.75 -23.86 6.31
CA SER A 14 15.64 -24.77 6.62
C SER A 14 14.35 -24.41 5.87
N LEU A 15 13.95 -23.13 5.88
CA LEU A 15 12.78 -22.65 5.14
C LEU A 15 12.91 -22.84 3.62
N LYS A 16 14.13 -22.67 3.07
CA LYS A 16 14.38 -22.90 1.63
C LYS A 16 14.28 -24.37 1.27
N GLU A 17 14.85 -25.24 2.08
CA GLU A 17 14.77 -26.70 1.89
C GLU A 17 13.32 -27.21 1.99
N ALA A 18 12.55 -26.67 2.95
CA ALA A 18 11.14 -26.99 3.12
C ALA A 18 10.21 -26.34 2.09
N GLY A 19 10.71 -25.48 1.20
CA GLY A 19 9.88 -24.73 0.23
C GLY A 19 8.95 -23.68 0.85
N LEU A 20 9.18 -23.31 2.12
CA LEU A 20 8.41 -22.31 2.87
C LEU A 20 9.00 -20.90 2.74
N PHE A 21 10.20 -20.79 2.19
CA PHE A 21 10.84 -19.50 1.99
C PHE A 21 10.11 -18.67 0.93
N THR A 22 9.52 -17.55 1.37
CA THR A 22 8.78 -16.65 0.48
C THR A 22 9.73 -15.72 -0.26
N SER A 23 9.65 -15.72 -1.59
CA SER A 23 10.32 -14.73 -2.44
C SER A 23 9.33 -13.66 -2.88
N ILE A 24 9.72 -12.39 -2.72
CA ILE A 24 8.91 -11.25 -3.15
C ILE A 24 9.15 -11.01 -4.64
N ARG A 25 8.08 -11.00 -5.43
CA ARG A 25 8.12 -10.62 -6.84
C ARG A 25 7.93 -9.12 -6.98
N THR A 26 8.75 -8.48 -7.82
CA THR A 26 8.62 -7.06 -8.15
C THR A 26 7.60 -6.86 -9.26
N ILE A 27 6.73 -5.86 -9.10
CA ILE A 27 5.77 -5.41 -10.11
C ILE A 27 6.30 -4.11 -10.70
N ASP A 28 6.48 -4.08 -12.03
CA ASP A 28 7.08 -2.98 -12.79
C ASP A 28 6.05 -2.10 -13.51
N SER A 29 4.78 -2.19 -13.14
CA SER A 29 3.67 -1.43 -13.73
C SER A 29 2.71 -0.90 -12.66
N PRO A 30 1.80 0.03 -12.98
CA PRO A 30 0.68 0.34 -12.10
C PRO A 30 -0.13 -0.92 -11.76
N MET A 31 -0.81 -0.90 -10.61
CA MET A 31 -1.68 -1.99 -10.17
C MET A 31 -2.98 -2.00 -10.98
N ASP A 32 -3.19 -3.06 -11.75
CA ASP A 32 -4.36 -3.28 -12.60
C ASP A 32 -4.62 -4.79 -12.75
N ALA A 33 -5.64 -5.18 -13.52
CA ALA A 33 -5.86 -6.56 -13.90
C ALA A 33 -4.63 -7.15 -14.61
N TRP A 34 -3.94 -6.36 -15.44
CA TRP A 34 -2.67 -6.76 -16.05
C TRP A 34 -1.50 -6.04 -15.39
N VAL A 35 -0.48 -6.78 -14.97
CA VAL A 35 0.74 -6.25 -14.38
C VAL A 35 1.98 -6.74 -15.13
N THR A 36 3.09 -6.03 -14.99
CA THR A 36 4.40 -6.47 -15.49
C THR A 36 5.22 -7.02 -14.34
N ILE A 37 5.71 -8.25 -14.45
CA ILE A 37 6.60 -8.89 -13.47
C ILE A 37 7.78 -9.46 -14.24
N ASN A 38 9.01 -9.04 -13.90
CA ASN A 38 10.24 -9.46 -14.58
C ASN A 38 10.14 -9.26 -16.11
N GLY A 39 9.63 -8.09 -16.53
CA GLY A 39 9.43 -7.75 -17.95
C GLY A 39 8.32 -8.50 -18.67
N ARG A 40 7.56 -9.37 -17.99
CA ARG A 40 6.46 -10.15 -18.58
C ARG A 40 5.11 -9.61 -18.16
N ARG A 41 4.22 -9.40 -19.12
CA ARG A 41 2.82 -9.04 -18.87
C ARG A 41 2.03 -10.26 -18.38
N MET A 42 1.41 -10.14 -17.21
CA MET A 42 0.67 -11.21 -16.52
C MET A 42 -0.69 -10.72 -16.04
N LEU A 43 -1.70 -11.60 -16.04
CA LEU A 43 -3.02 -11.32 -15.46
C LEU A 43 -2.96 -11.58 -13.94
N ASN A 44 -3.35 -10.60 -13.15
CA ASN A 44 -3.21 -10.59 -11.70
C ASN A 44 -4.50 -11.04 -11.01
N PHE A 45 -4.48 -12.25 -10.48
CA PHE A 45 -5.58 -12.84 -9.69
C PHE A 45 -5.33 -12.86 -8.18
N CYS A 46 -4.25 -12.23 -7.70
CA CYS A 46 -3.88 -12.22 -6.28
C CYS A 46 -3.86 -10.82 -5.66
N ALA A 47 -4.40 -9.80 -6.35
CA ALA A 47 -4.52 -8.44 -5.83
C ALA A 47 -5.82 -8.24 -5.04
N ASN A 48 -5.75 -7.40 -4.01
CA ASN A 48 -6.92 -6.90 -3.27
C ASN A 48 -7.61 -5.70 -3.99
N ASN A 49 -7.38 -5.53 -5.29
CA ASN A 49 -7.88 -4.41 -6.09
C ASN A 49 -9.29 -4.71 -6.65
N TYR A 50 -10.22 -5.10 -5.78
CA TYR A 50 -11.53 -5.64 -6.16
C TYR A 50 -12.35 -4.75 -7.10
N LEU A 51 -12.27 -3.43 -6.88
CA LEU A 51 -13.01 -2.42 -7.66
C LEU A 51 -12.17 -1.75 -8.75
N GLY A 52 -10.92 -2.20 -8.98
CA GLY A 52 -10.04 -1.58 -9.97
C GLY A 52 -9.59 -0.15 -9.65
N LEU A 53 -9.67 0.25 -8.37
CA LEU A 53 -9.44 1.64 -7.96
C LEU A 53 -7.96 2.00 -7.78
N ALA A 54 -7.06 1.03 -7.59
CA ALA A 54 -5.65 1.28 -7.29
C ALA A 54 -4.91 2.17 -8.34
N ASN A 55 -5.31 2.10 -9.61
CA ASN A 55 -4.75 2.92 -10.69
C ASN A 55 -5.83 3.78 -11.40
N HIS A 56 -7.00 3.95 -10.79
CA HIS A 56 -8.12 4.62 -11.45
C HIS A 56 -7.78 6.12 -11.72
N PRO A 57 -8.02 6.64 -12.94
CA PRO A 57 -7.57 7.98 -13.34
C PRO A 57 -8.12 9.09 -12.44
N ARG A 58 -9.39 8.99 -12.02
CA ARG A 58 -10.00 9.95 -11.09
C ARG A 58 -9.29 10.00 -9.73
N LEU A 59 -8.80 8.87 -9.22
CA LEU A 59 -8.10 8.83 -7.93
C LEU A 59 -6.69 9.38 -8.04
N ARG A 60 -5.98 9.06 -9.13
CA ARG A 60 -4.66 9.65 -9.42
C ARG A 60 -4.72 11.18 -9.50
N LEU A 61 -5.69 11.71 -10.25
CA LEU A 61 -5.89 13.15 -10.37
C LEU A 61 -6.28 13.80 -9.03
N ALA A 62 -7.14 13.14 -8.22
CA ALA A 62 -7.50 13.65 -6.90
C ALA A 62 -6.30 13.69 -5.95
N ALA A 63 -5.45 12.66 -5.97
CA ALA A 63 -4.23 12.59 -5.17
C ALA A 63 -3.23 13.69 -5.57
N GLN A 64 -3.00 13.89 -6.88
CA GLN A 64 -2.14 14.97 -7.37
C GLN A 64 -2.61 16.35 -6.90
N LYS A 65 -3.90 16.66 -7.07
CA LYS A 65 -4.49 17.92 -6.59
C LYS A 65 -4.36 18.10 -5.08
N ALA A 66 -4.56 17.01 -4.31
CA ALA A 66 -4.40 17.06 -2.87
C ALA A 66 -2.95 17.35 -2.47
N ILE A 67 -1.97 16.76 -3.17
CA ILE A 67 -0.54 17.04 -2.94
C ILE A 67 -0.22 18.50 -3.27
N ASP A 68 -0.70 19.02 -4.40
CA ASP A 68 -0.47 20.42 -4.80
C ASP A 68 -1.07 21.41 -3.79
N GLN A 69 -2.22 21.07 -3.20
CA GLN A 69 -2.94 21.94 -2.26
C GLN A 69 -2.46 21.83 -0.81
N TYR A 70 -2.16 20.61 -0.33
CA TYR A 70 -1.92 20.32 1.09
C TYR A 70 -0.49 19.82 1.39
N GLY A 71 0.30 19.53 0.36
CA GLY A 71 1.60 18.86 0.50
C GLY A 71 1.48 17.34 0.67
N VAL A 72 2.63 16.69 0.89
CA VAL A 72 2.73 15.21 0.96
C VAL A 72 2.18 14.64 2.28
N GLY A 73 2.21 15.40 3.37
CA GLY A 73 1.75 14.91 4.66
C GLY A 73 1.66 15.97 5.76
N PRO A 74 0.98 15.65 6.86
CA PRO A 74 0.63 16.62 7.91
C PRO A 74 1.76 16.95 8.89
N GLY A 75 2.88 16.23 8.86
CA GLY A 75 4.07 16.54 9.67
C GLY A 75 3.95 16.30 11.19
N ALA A 76 2.76 16.00 11.70
CA ALA A 76 2.52 15.73 13.12
C ALA A 76 1.32 14.80 13.34
N VAL A 77 1.12 14.37 14.59
CA VAL A 77 -0.10 13.68 15.02
C VAL A 77 -1.29 14.65 15.06
N ARG A 78 -2.51 14.09 15.01
CA ARG A 78 -3.78 14.85 14.94
C ARG A 78 -3.94 15.90 16.05
N THR A 79 -3.53 15.57 17.27
CA THR A 79 -3.74 16.40 18.48
C THR A 79 -2.77 17.58 18.62
N ILE A 80 -1.70 17.63 17.82
CA ILE A 80 -0.70 18.70 17.91
C ILE A 80 -0.88 19.68 16.75
N ALA A 81 -0.53 19.26 15.54
CA ALA A 81 -0.60 20.09 14.34
C ALA A 81 -0.88 19.26 13.07
N GLY A 82 -1.37 18.03 13.23
CA GLY A 82 -1.50 17.06 12.14
C GLY A 82 -2.87 16.99 11.47
N THR A 83 -3.84 17.82 11.88
CA THR A 83 -5.22 17.73 11.38
C THR A 83 -5.46 18.73 10.24
N MET A 84 -5.40 18.24 9.01
CA MET A 84 -5.87 18.98 7.82
C MET A 84 -7.39 18.94 7.67
N SER A 85 -7.96 19.96 7.01
CA SER A 85 -9.39 19.98 6.64
C SER A 85 -9.83 18.75 5.84
N LEU A 86 -8.94 18.17 5.04
CA LEU A 86 -9.19 16.94 4.29
C LEU A 86 -9.52 15.72 5.18
N HIS A 87 -8.92 15.64 6.37
CA HIS A 87 -9.22 14.56 7.31
C HIS A 87 -10.66 14.66 7.82
N ILE A 88 -11.08 15.86 8.23
CA ILE A 88 -12.44 16.10 8.73
C ILE A 88 -13.49 15.82 7.64
N GLN A 89 -13.22 16.26 6.41
CA GLN A 89 -14.11 15.97 5.27
C GLN A 89 -14.20 14.47 4.98
N LEU A 90 -13.11 13.73 5.11
CA LEU A 90 -13.12 12.28 4.91
C LEU A 90 -13.92 11.58 6.01
N GLU A 91 -13.71 11.95 7.27
CA GLU A 91 -14.42 11.39 8.44
C GLU A 91 -15.94 11.55 8.28
N GLN A 92 -16.40 12.76 7.95
CA GLN A 92 -17.82 13.04 7.70
C GLN A 92 -18.39 12.18 6.57
N ARG A 93 -17.69 12.09 5.43
CA ARG A 93 -18.16 11.30 4.27
C ARG A 93 -18.15 9.80 4.55
N LEU A 94 -17.21 9.30 5.35
CA LEU A 94 -17.17 7.91 5.76
C LEU A 94 -18.32 7.58 6.72
N ALA A 95 -18.57 8.45 7.70
CA ALA A 95 -19.69 8.34 8.62
C ALA A 95 -21.03 8.28 7.86
N GLU A 96 -21.25 9.21 6.92
CA GLU A 96 -22.42 9.21 6.03
C GLU A 96 -22.53 7.91 5.21
N PHE A 97 -21.43 7.48 4.57
CA PHE A 97 -21.41 6.27 3.75
C PHE A 97 -21.69 5.00 4.56
N LYS A 98 -21.16 4.92 5.79
CA LYS A 98 -21.34 3.80 6.71
C LYS A 98 -22.62 3.89 7.53
N ARG A 99 -23.33 5.02 7.47
CA ARG A 99 -24.50 5.34 8.31
C ARG A 99 -24.16 5.22 9.80
N ALA A 100 -23.04 5.81 10.17
CA ALA A 100 -22.53 5.88 11.54
C ALA A 100 -22.33 7.34 11.95
N GLU A 101 -22.08 7.58 13.23
CA GLU A 101 -21.63 8.87 13.74
C GLU A 101 -20.19 9.14 13.27
N ALA A 102 -19.86 10.43 13.12
CA ALA A 102 -18.54 10.90 12.70
C ALA A 102 -17.58 11.04 13.87
#